data_AF-A0A1H9S2E4-F1
#
_entry.id   AF-A0A1H9S2E4-F1
#
_cell.length_a   1.000
_cell.length_b   1.000
_cell.length_c   1.000
_cell.angle_alpha   90.00
_cell.angle_beta   90.00
_cell.angle_gamma   90.00
#
_symmetry.space_group_name_H-M   'P 1'
#
loop_
_entity.id
_entity.type
_entity.pdbx_description
1 polymer ?
#
loop_
_entity_poly.entity_id
_entity_poly.type
_entity_poly.pdbx_seq_one_letter_code
_entity_poly.pdbx_strand_id
1 'polypeptide(L)'
;MGKKRIILVLMSILIVIGGCTMNKKDEATKEEKKNDNAEIVSVQDYTGEGFHGEYNQTTDRIVKRNYEELELIANEYMQENFKTDVEITSYIPLENIAVVLFKTKKEPVIHSSFYVMVDHKDRSLIHQFNAHEGEVEQSIVSGLYHYAYEEEFNKFNEKIEELKDKYPVVSLTEEAHEKTYISMYREKNYYISMSSLSVPSVLDFYKETNEVISKEEVRTMFELIESSEEISKGIVIRLYMKEAGTHSDKKLLNNLIDDMSKFSFLLKGSYTINLMSNDVLKKSGHGVENEDLSIIFENKEEK
;
A
#
# COMPACT_ATOMS: atom_id res chain seq x y z
N MET A 1 21.63 31.88 -24.10
CA MET A 1 21.02 32.08 -22.76
C MET A 1 19.56 31.65 -22.81
N GLY A 2 19.30 30.35 -22.63
CA GLY A 2 17.94 29.81 -22.58
C GLY A 2 17.43 29.80 -21.13
N LYS A 3 16.26 30.39 -20.90
CA LYS A 3 15.60 30.44 -19.59
C LYS A 3 15.21 29.02 -19.17
N LYS A 4 15.85 28.48 -18.13
CA LYS A 4 15.38 27.25 -17.47
C LYS A 4 14.07 27.56 -16.76
N ARG A 5 12.98 26.89 -17.15
CA ARG A 5 11.74 26.85 -16.38
C ARG A 5 12.01 25.99 -15.15
N ILE A 6 12.00 26.62 -13.98
CA ILE A 6 12.02 25.92 -12.70
C ILE A 6 10.60 25.42 -12.49
N ILE A 7 10.39 24.12 -12.66
CA ILE A 7 9.17 23.43 -12.23
C ILE A 7 9.34 23.20 -10.73
N LEU A 8 8.47 23.81 -9.94
CA LEU A 8 8.44 23.68 -8.49
C LEU A 8 7.87 22.30 -8.16
N VAL A 9 8.72 21.37 -7.73
CA VAL A 9 8.33 20.02 -7.28
C VAL A 9 7.74 20.15 -5.88
N LEU A 10 6.42 20.16 -5.77
CA LEU A 10 5.71 19.98 -4.50
C LEU A 10 5.46 18.48 -4.31
N MET A 11 6.52 17.81 -3.85
CA MET A 11 6.49 16.42 -3.40
C MET A 11 5.62 16.38 -2.13
N SER A 12 4.32 16.10 -2.25
CA SER A 12 3.51 15.72 -1.10
C SER A 12 3.92 14.30 -0.71
N ILE A 13 5.01 14.23 0.03
CA ILE A 13 5.43 13.06 0.76
C ILE A 13 4.27 12.68 1.68
N LEU A 14 3.41 11.76 1.24
CA LEU A 14 2.49 11.03 2.12
C LEU A 14 3.32 10.01 2.90
N ILE A 15 4.19 10.54 3.74
CA ILE A 15 4.61 9.87 4.94
C ILE A 15 3.33 9.74 5.78
N VAL A 16 2.64 8.61 5.67
CA VAL A 16 1.68 8.20 6.68
C VAL A 16 2.48 7.62 7.85
N ILE A 17 3.33 8.46 8.46
CA ILE A 17 3.83 8.22 9.82
C ILE A 17 2.65 8.55 10.73
N GLY A 18 2.07 7.52 11.31
CA GLY A 18 1.34 7.68 12.56
C GLY A 18 2.28 8.29 13.59
N GLY A 19 2.01 9.53 13.99
CA GLY A 19 2.51 10.15 15.21
C GLY A 19 3.81 10.96 15.11
N CYS A 20 3.69 12.29 15.17
CA CYS A 20 4.72 13.14 15.74
C CYS A 20 4.09 14.17 16.68
N THR A 21 4.03 13.83 17.98
CA THR A 21 3.86 14.81 19.05
C THR A 21 5.17 15.59 19.22
N MET A 22 5.14 16.90 18.96
CA MET A 22 6.13 17.84 19.47
C MET A 22 5.41 18.88 20.34
N ASN A 23 5.67 18.78 21.64
CA ASN A 23 5.23 19.75 22.64
C ASN A 23 5.77 21.14 22.33
N LYS A 24 4.88 22.09 22.07
CA LYS A 24 5.03 23.47 22.53
C LYS A 24 3.82 23.81 23.38
N LYS A 25 4.08 24.12 24.65
CA LYS A 25 3.12 24.81 25.50
C LYS A 25 2.77 26.12 24.81
N ASP A 26 1.50 26.37 24.54
CA ASP A 26 0.82 27.64 24.76
C ASP A 26 -0.70 27.45 24.71
N GLU A 27 -1.31 27.89 25.81
CA GLU A 27 -2.70 28.22 26.14
C GLU A 27 -3.89 27.50 25.47
N ALA A 28 -4.69 26.89 26.36
CA ALA A 28 -5.93 26.18 26.07
C ALA A 28 -6.99 27.06 25.42
N THR A 29 -7.36 26.70 24.19
CA THR A 29 -8.70 26.94 23.67
C THR A 29 -9.36 25.58 23.52
N LYS A 30 -10.40 25.31 24.32
CA LYS A 30 -11.25 24.13 24.17
C LYS A 30 -12.03 24.27 22.85
N GLU A 31 -11.43 23.83 21.74
CA GLU A 31 -12.21 23.45 20.57
C GLU A 31 -12.74 22.04 20.80
N GLU A 32 -14.06 21.95 20.94
CA GLU A 32 -14.82 20.71 20.89
C GLU A 32 -14.38 19.93 19.65
N LYS A 33 -13.80 18.75 19.86
CA LYS A 33 -13.55 17.78 18.80
C LYS A 33 -14.89 17.53 18.10
N LYS A 34 -15.04 18.08 16.90
CA LYS A 34 -16.10 17.69 15.97
C LYS A 34 -16.00 16.19 15.78
N ASN A 35 -16.99 15.50 16.32
CA ASN A 35 -17.26 14.11 16.02
C ASN A 35 -17.78 14.08 14.58
N ASP A 36 -16.89 14.08 13.60
CA ASP A 36 -17.24 13.71 12.23
C ASP A 36 -17.75 12.28 12.30
N ASN A 37 -18.95 12.03 11.77
CA ASN A 37 -19.63 10.72 11.72
C ASN A 37 -18.83 9.67 10.92
N ALA A 38 -17.63 9.31 11.37
CA ALA A 38 -16.90 8.22 10.78
C ALA A 38 -17.62 6.93 11.17
N GLU A 39 -18.17 6.24 10.16
CA GLU A 39 -18.73 4.91 10.37
C GLU A 39 -17.62 3.97 10.82
N ILE A 40 -17.81 3.38 12.00
CA ILE A 40 -16.90 2.41 12.63
C ILE A 40 -17.53 1.03 12.49
N VAL A 41 -16.74 0.05 12.07
CA VAL A 41 -17.14 -1.36 11.96
C VAL A 41 -16.04 -2.25 12.54
N SER A 42 -16.38 -3.48 12.93
CA SER A 42 -15.35 -4.46 13.29
C SER A 42 -14.50 -4.81 12.06
N VAL A 43 -13.23 -5.16 12.25
CA VAL A 43 -12.36 -5.62 11.16
C VAL A 43 -12.92 -6.88 10.47
N GLN A 44 -13.68 -7.71 11.19
CA GLN A 44 -14.33 -8.90 10.64
C GLN A 44 -15.51 -8.57 9.73
N ASP A 45 -16.26 -7.51 10.03
CA ASP A 45 -17.40 -7.06 9.25
C ASP A 45 -17.02 -6.04 8.17
N TYR A 46 -15.78 -5.55 8.17
CA TYR A 46 -15.28 -4.62 7.17
C TYR A 46 -15.06 -5.34 5.83
N THR A 47 -15.69 -4.80 4.80
CA THR A 47 -15.65 -5.32 3.41
C THR A 47 -14.90 -4.40 2.45
N GLY A 48 -14.26 -3.33 2.95
CA GLY A 48 -13.69 -2.27 2.10
C GLY A 48 -14.70 -1.20 1.66
N GLU A 49 -15.99 -1.34 2.01
CA GLU A 49 -17.00 -0.31 1.71
C GLU A 49 -16.65 1.03 2.38
N GLY A 50 -16.73 2.12 1.60
CA GLY A 50 -16.41 3.48 2.04
C GLY A 50 -14.92 3.82 1.99
N PHE A 51 -14.05 2.84 1.72
CA PHE A 51 -12.62 3.10 1.54
C PHE A 51 -12.39 4.11 0.42
N HIS A 52 -11.47 5.06 0.67
CA HIS A 52 -11.07 6.10 -0.29
C HIS A 52 -12.14 7.17 -0.59
N GLY A 53 -13.41 6.93 -0.25
CA GLY A 53 -14.47 7.93 -0.35
C GLY A 53 -15.88 7.33 -0.41
N GLU A 54 -16.86 8.21 -0.56
CA GLU A 54 -18.27 7.82 -0.66
C GLU A 54 -18.59 7.23 -2.04
N TYR A 55 -19.31 6.10 -2.04
CA TYR A 55 -19.75 5.42 -3.26
C TYR A 55 -20.67 6.32 -4.11
N ASN A 56 -20.39 6.41 -5.41
CA ASN A 56 -21.20 7.15 -6.37
C ASN A 56 -21.86 6.24 -7.41
N GLN A 57 -23.19 6.13 -7.33
CA GLN A 57 -23.97 5.28 -8.24
C GLN A 57 -23.91 5.73 -9.71
N THR A 58 -23.81 7.04 -9.97
CA THR A 58 -23.76 7.57 -11.34
C THR A 58 -22.43 7.21 -11.99
N THR A 59 -21.31 7.46 -11.30
CA THR A 59 -19.97 7.04 -11.72
C THR A 59 -19.92 5.53 -11.96
N ASP A 60 -20.44 4.72 -11.04
CA ASP A 60 -20.47 3.26 -11.18
C ASP A 60 -21.16 2.81 -12.48
N ARG A 61 -22.31 3.42 -12.81
CA ARG A 61 -23.03 3.11 -14.07
C ARG A 61 -22.26 3.54 -15.31
N ILE A 62 -21.51 4.66 -15.25
CA ILE A 62 -20.70 5.14 -16.37
C ILE A 62 -19.50 4.22 -16.58
N VAL A 63 -18.77 3.88 -15.51
CA VAL A 63 -17.63 2.95 -15.57
C VAL A 63 -18.08 1.59 -16.11
N LYS A 64 -19.18 1.02 -15.60
CA LYS A 64 -19.71 -0.27 -16.09
C LYS A 64 -20.05 -0.27 -17.59
N ARG A 65 -20.57 0.85 -18.11
CA ARG A 65 -20.87 0.96 -19.55
C ARG A 65 -19.64 1.12 -20.42
N ASN A 66 -18.58 1.70 -19.89
CA ASN A 66 -17.35 2.01 -20.60
C ASN A 66 -16.17 1.15 -20.10
N TYR A 67 -16.44 -0.07 -19.64
CA TYR A 67 -15.41 -0.92 -19.04
C TYR A 67 -14.33 -1.33 -20.06
N GLU A 68 -14.70 -1.61 -21.31
CA GLU A 68 -13.74 -1.89 -22.39
C GLU A 68 -12.82 -0.69 -22.68
N GLU A 69 -13.35 0.53 -22.64
CA GLU A 69 -12.55 1.76 -22.77
C GLU A 69 -11.61 1.94 -21.57
N LEU A 70 -12.07 1.58 -20.37
CA LEU A 70 -11.25 1.61 -19.16
C LEU A 70 -10.06 0.64 -19.25
N GLU A 71 -10.29 -0.58 -19.73
CA GLU A 71 -9.21 -1.56 -19.97
C GLU A 71 -8.22 -1.06 -21.02
N LEU A 72 -8.71 -0.40 -22.07
CA LEU A 72 -7.86 0.20 -23.10
C LEU A 72 -6.96 1.30 -22.51
N ILE A 73 -7.54 2.24 -21.75
CA ILE A 73 -6.78 3.32 -21.07
C ILE A 73 -5.66 2.75 -20.20
N ALA A 74 -5.98 1.72 -19.40
CA ALA A 74 -5.01 1.08 -18.52
C ALA A 74 -3.85 0.44 -19.30
N ASN A 75 -4.17 -0.34 -20.34
CA ASN A 75 -3.17 -1.04 -21.14
C ASN A 75 -2.35 -0.08 -22.00
N GLU A 76 -2.93 0.97 -22.59
CA GLU A 76 -2.18 1.99 -23.33
C GLU A 76 -1.09 2.63 -22.48
N TYR A 77 -1.45 3.10 -21.28
CA TYR A 77 -0.49 3.71 -20.37
C TYR A 77 0.60 2.72 -19.92
N MET A 78 0.21 1.50 -19.52
CA MET A 78 1.16 0.50 -19.03
C MET A 78 2.09 0.00 -20.13
N GLN A 79 1.61 -0.11 -21.37
CA GLN A 79 2.44 -0.43 -22.53
C GLN A 79 3.40 0.71 -22.90
N GLU A 80 2.92 1.95 -22.89
CA GLU A 80 3.76 3.11 -23.21
C GLU A 80 4.92 3.25 -22.21
N ASN A 81 4.62 3.15 -20.92
CA ASN A 81 5.57 3.47 -19.84
C ASN A 81 6.35 2.26 -19.30
N PHE A 82 5.79 1.05 -19.39
CA PHE A 82 6.32 -0.14 -18.71
C PHE A 82 6.27 -1.43 -19.54
N LYS A 83 5.85 -1.37 -20.81
CA LYS A 83 5.85 -2.52 -21.75
C LYS A 83 5.10 -3.75 -21.25
N THR A 84 4.08 -3.54 -20.42
CA THR A 84 3.34 -4.63 -19.77
C THR A 84 1.83 -4.47 -19.96
N ASP A 85 1.15 -5.62 -20.09
CA ASP A 85 -0.30 -5.68 -20.13
C ASP A 85 -0.87 -5.84 -18.72
N VAL A 86 -2.03 -5.23 -18.50
CA VAL A 86 -2.73 -5.27 -17.23
C VAL A 86 -4.18 -5.70 -17.39
N GLU A 87 -4.72 -6.26 -16.32
CA GLU A 87 -6.15 -6.52 -16.17
C GLU A 87 -6.69 -5.77 -14.97
N ILE A 88 -7.90 -5.22 -15.12
CA ILE A 88 -8.59 -4.50 -14.06
C ILE A 88 -9.17 -5.53 -13.09
N THR A 89 -8.81 -5.42 -11.81
CA THR A 89 -9.29 -6.33 -10.77
C THR A 89 -10.56 -5.79 -10.11
N SER A 90 -10.63 -4.48 -9.88
CA SER A 90 -11.81 -3.80 -9.33
C SER A 90 -11.71 -2.29 -9.55
N TYR A 91 -12.72 -1.54 -9.10
CA TYR A 91 -12.67 -0.08 -9.05
C TYR A 91 -13.55 0.46 -7.92
N ILE A 92 -13.22 1.66 -7.45
CA ILE A 92 -13.96 2.42 -6.44
C ILE A 92 -14.60 3.63 -7.13
N PRO A 93 -15.92 3.64 -7.33
CA PRO A 93 -16.61 4.74 -8.00
C PRO A 93 -16.89 5.88 -7.02
N LEU A 94 -16.19 6.99 -7.20
CA LEU A 94 -16.35 8.22 -6.42
C LEU A 94 -17.03 9.31 -7.25
N GLU A 95 -17.34 10.44 -6.62
CA GLU A 95 -17.88 11.61 -7.32
C GLU A 95 -16.87 12.13 -8.37
N ASN A 96 -17.27 12.10 -9.65
CA ASN A 96 -16.48 12.49 -10.83
C ASN A 96 -15.14 11.74 -11.05
N ILE A 97 -14.84 10.68 -10.28
CA ILE A 97 -13.58 9.92 -10.37
C ILE A 97 -13.86 8.43 -10.12
N ALA A 98 -13.19 7.54 -10.84
CA ALA A 98 -13.05 6.14 -10.47
C ALA A 98 -11.60 5.83 -10.12
N VAL A 99 -11.36 5.24 -8.94
CA VAL A 99 -10.06 4.65 -8.60
C VAL A 99 -10.07 3.23 -9.14
N VAL A 100 -9.20 2.94 -10.09
CA VAL A 100 -9.21 1.67 -10.82
C VAL A 100 -8.02 0.85 -10.36
N LEU A 101 -8.30 -0.32 -9.83
CA LEU A 101 -7.30 -1.27 -9.35
C LEU A 101 -7.02 -2.26 -10.48
N PHE A 102 -5.75 -2.54 -10.71
CA PHE A 102 -5.32 -3.47 -11.76
C PHE A 102 -4.15 -4.32 -11.29
N LYS A 103 -3.87 -5.38 -12.04
CA LYS A 103 -2.64 -6.16 -11.92
C LYS A 103 -2.02 -6.48 -13.27
N THR A 104 -0.72 -6.72 -13.29
CA THR A 104 -0.02 -7.23 -14.49
C THR A 104 -0.51 -8.64 -14.85
N LYS A 105 -0.63 -8.91 -16.14
CA LYS A 105 -1.10 -10.22 -16.65
C LYS A 105 -0.02 -11.32 -16.63
N LYS A 106 1.24 -10.94 -16.47
CA LYS A 106 2.40 -11.83 -16.48
C LYS A 106 3.24 -11.59 -15.24
N GLU A 107 4.05 -12.58 -14.89
CA GLU A 107 5.03 -12.43 -13.82
C GLU A 107 6.05 -11.33 -14.15
N PRO A 108 6.46 -10.52 -13.14
CA PRO A 108 5.94 -10.50 -11.77
C PRO A 108 4.51 -9.95 -11.69
N VAL A 109 3.62 -10.61 -10.93
CA VAL A 109 2.27 -10.08 -10.65
C VAL A 109 2.37 -8.86 -9.73
N ILE A 110 2.09 -7.68 -10.29
CA ILE A 110 2.15 -6.39 -9.61
C ILE A 110 0.76 -5.78 -9.60
N HIS A 111 0.24 -5.47 -8.42
CA HIS A 111 -1.00 -4.72 -8.24
C HIS A 111 -0.71 -3.24 -8.05
N SER A 112 -1.54 -2.38 -8.64
CA SER A 112 -1.49 -0.93 -8.47
C SER A 112 -2.85 -0.33 -8.78
N SER A 113 -2.97 0.99 -8.67
CA SER A 113 -4.16 1.73 -9.07
C SER A 113 -3.84 2.95 -9.93
N PHE A 114 -4.88 3.49 -10.55
CA PHE A 114 -4.88 4.78 -11.22
C PHE A 114 -6.25 5.44 -11.11
N TYR A 115 -6.30 6.74 -11.36
CA TYR A 115 -7.53 7.52 -11.36
C TYR A 115 -8.00 7.78 -12.78
N VAL A 116 -9.29 7.55 -13.02
CA VAL A 116 -9.98 7.96 -14.24
C VAL A 116 -11.05 8.96 -13.89
N MET A 117 -10.97 10.13 -14.52
CA MET A 117 -11.98 11.17 -14.36
C MET A 117 -13.24 10.78 -15.15
N VAL A 118 -14.40 11.08 -14.60
CA VAL A 118 -15.70 10.72 -15.17
C VAL A 118 -16.53 11.97 -15.40
N ASP A 119 -16.98 12.18 -16.64
CA ASP A 119 -17.90 13.27 -16.96
C ASP A 119 -19.34 12.79 -16.79
N HIS A 120 -20.03 13.31 -15.76
CA HIS A 120 -21.43 12.95 -15.49
C HIS A 120 -22.43 13.54 -16.49
N LYS A 121 -22.09 14.64 -17.17
CA LYS A 121 -22.96 15.28 -18.17
C LYS A 121 -22.93 14.49 -19.47
N ASP A 122 -21.73 14.19 -19.94
CA ASP A 122 -21.51 13.46 -21.19
C ASP A 122 -21.59 11.94 -20.99
N ARG A 123 -21.59 11.47 -19.73
CA ARG A 123 -21.67 10.06 -19.31
C ARG A 123 -20.55 9.22 -19.90
N SER A 124 -19.34 9.79 -19.93
CA SER A 124 -18.15 9.19 -20.54
C SER A 124 -16.98 9.18 -19.55
N LEU A 125 -15.98 8.36 -19.87
CA LEU A 125 -14.66 8.46 -19.25
C LEU A 125 -13.90 9.61 -19.92
N ILE A 126 -13.06 10.29 -19.15
CA ILE A 126 -12.07 11.20 -19.71
C ILE A 126 -10.81 10.37 -19.97
N HIS A 127 -10.39 10.28 -21.23
CA HIS A 127 -9.23 9.50 -21.69
C HIS A 127 -7.90 10.12 -21.24
N GLN A 128 -7.69 10.15 -19.93
CA GLN A 128 -6.47 10.61 -19.30
C GLN A 128 -6.15 9.67 -18.15
N PHE A 129 -5.09 8.88 -18.32
CA PHE A 129 -4.54 8.10 -17.24
C PHE A 129 -3.88 9.04 -16.22
N ASN A 130 -4.43 9.10 -15.02
CA ASN A 130 -3.87 9.88 -13.93
C ASN A 130 -3.55 8.92 -12.78
N ALA A 131 -2.36 8.31 -12.73
CA ALA A 131 -1.87 7.78 -11.46
C ALA A 131 -1.29 8.93 -10.64
N HIS A 132 -1.29 8.83 -9.31
CA HIS A 132 -0.40 9.73 -8.56
C HIS A 132 1.04 9.38 -8.93
N GLU A 133 1.82 10.42 -9.24
CA GLU A 133 3.20 10.28 -9.66
C GLU A 133 3.98 9.40 -8.67
N GLY A 134 4.56 8.31 -9.16
CA GLY A 134 5.33 7.38 -8.35
C GLY A 134 4.55 6.21 -7.75
N GLU A 135 3.21 6.16 -7.78
CA GLU A 135 2.46 5.02 -7.19
C GLU A 135 2.68 3.72 -7.97
N VAL A 136 2.63 3.78 -9.31
CA VAL A 136 2.86 2.62 -10.17
C VAL A 136 4.31 2.17 -10.05
N GLU A 137 5.25 3.12 -10.07
CA GLU A 137 6.68 2.85 -9.92
C GLU A 137 7.01 2.21 -8.57
N GLN A 138 6.42 2.70 -7.47
CA GLN A 138 6.58 2.11 -6.14
C GLN A 138 6.04 0.68 -6.11
N SER A 139 4.86 0.44 -6.71
CA SER A 139 4.26 -0.88 -6.81
C SER A 139 5.11 -1.85 -7.63
N ILE A 140 5.71 -1.38 -8.73
CA ILE A 140 6.65 -2.16 -9.54
C ILE A 140 7.89 -2.55 -8.73
N VAL A 141 8.61 -1.60 -8.13
CA VAL A 141 9.87 -1.93 -7.45
C VAL A 141 9.67 -2.79 -6.21
N SER A 142 8.59 -2.54 -5.45
CA SER A 142 8.26 -3.37 -4.29
C SER A 142 7.74 -4.76 -4.70
N GLY A 143 7.01 -4.87 -5.80
CA GLY A 143 6.57 -6.16 -6.35
C GLY A 143 7.73 -6.98 -6.90
N LEU A 144 8.69 -6.35 -7.58
CA LEU A 144 9.94 -6.96 -8.00
C LEU A 144 10.77 -7.46 -6.81
N TYR A 145 10.83 -6.68 -5.73
CA TYR A 145 11.49 -7.10 -4.50
C TYR A 145 10.82 -8.34 -3.90
N HIS A 146 9.49 -8.36 -3.82
CA HIS A 146 8.77 -9.56 -3.37
C HIS A 146 9.07 -10.77 -4.26
N TYR A 147 8.97 -10.60 -5.57
CA TYR A 147 9.18 -11.64 -6.56
C TYR A 147 10.59 -12.26 -6.46
N ALA A 148 11.62 -11.44 -6.27
CA ALA A 148 13.01 -11.88 -6.15
C ALA A 148 13.34 -12.63 -4.85
N TYR A 149 12.54 -12.41 -3.80
CA TYR A 149 12.75 -12.98 -2.45
C TYR A 149 11.52 -13.80 -1.98
N GLU A 150 10.82 -14.43 -2.91
CA GLU A 150 9.57 -15.16 -2.64
C GLU A 150 9.74 -16.24 -1.56
N GLU A 151 10.86 -16.97 -1.56
CA GLU A 151 11.13 -18.00 -0.55
C GLU A 151 11.26 -17.42 0.86
N GLU A 152 11.91 -16.27 0.99
CA GLU A 152 12.03 -15.55 2.26
C GLU A 152 10.69 -14.99 2.71
N PHE A 153 9.88 -14.45 1.78
CA PHE A 153 8.53 -13.98 2.10
C PHE A 153 7.57 -15.13 2.46
N ASN A 154 7.73 -16.33 1.89
CA ASN A 154 6.97 -17.50 2.31
C ASN A 154 7.25 -17.87 3.77
N LYS A 155 8.53 -17.88 4.19
CA LYS A 155 8.90 -18.10 5.61
C LYS A 155 8.40 -16.97 6.51
N PHE A 156 8.42 -15.73 6.02
CA PHE A 156 7.88 -14.57 6.74
C PHE A 156 6.36 -14.68 6.94
N ASN A 157 5.62 -15.17 5.94
CA ASN A 157 4.20 -15.47 6.04
C ASN A 157 3.91 -16.55 7.08
N GLU A 158 4.65 -17.66 7.04
CA GLU A 158 4.56 -18.72 8.07
C GLU A 158 4.76 -18.12 9.47
N LYS A 159 5.75 -17.23 9.63
CA LYS A 159 6.01 -16.58 10.91
C LYS A 159 4.85 -15.70 11.38
N ILE A 160 4.21 -14.97 10.49
CA ILE A 160 3.05 -14.14 10.85
C ILE A 160 1.86 -15.01 11.27
N GLU A 161 1.63 -16.14 10.60
CA GLU A 161 0.56 -17.07 10.99
C GLU A 161 0.82 -17.68 12.38
N GLU A 162 2.06 -18.04 12.71
CA GLU A 162 2.43 -18.45 14.08
C GLU A 162 2.09 -17.37 15.13
N LEU A 163 2.32 -16.09 14.81
CA LEU A 163 1.97 -14.99 15.71
C LEU A 163 0.45 -14.88 15.90
N LYS A 164 -0.34 -15.04 14.84
CA LYS A 164 -1.81 -15.01 14.90
C LYS A 164 -2.40 -16.20 15.65
N ASP A 165 -1.73 -17.34 15.64
CA ASP A 165 -2.12 -18.50 16.46
C ASP A 165 -1.80 -18.30 17.94
N LYS A 166 -0.68 -17.62 18.24
CA LYS A 166 -0.21 -17.39 19.61
C LYS A 166 -0.90 -16.21 20.30
N TYR A 167 -1.25 -15.17 19.55
CA TYR A 167 -1.74 -13.89 20.05
C TYR A 167 -3.16 -13.58 19.54
N PRO A 168 -3.99 -12.85 20.29
CA PRO A 168 -5.36 -12.53 19.89
C PRO A 168 -5.38 -11.41 18.84
N VAL A 169 -4.80 -11.67 17.67
CA VAL A 169 -4.72 -10.75 16.54
C VAL A 169 -5.24 -11.40 15.26
N VAL A 170 -5.71 -10.56 14.34
CA VAL A 170 -6.25 -10.96 13.04
C VAL A 170 -5.77 -10.01 11.95
N SER A 171 -6.15 -10.29 10.72
CA SER A 171 -5.87 -9.49 9.52
C SER A 171 -7.18 -9.01 8.91
N LEU A 172 -7.10 -8.18 7.87
CA LEU A 172 -8.28 -7.86 7.05
C LEU A 172 -8.92 -9.13 6.49
N THR A 173 -10.22 -9.06 6.20
CA THR A 173 -10.89 -10.07 5.37
C THR A 173 -10.30 -10.06 3.95
N GLU A 174 -10.48 -11.15 3.20
CA GLU A 174 -10.01 -11.23 1.82
C GLU A 174 -10.65 -10.14 0.95
N GLU A 175 -11.97 -9.98 1.10
CA GLU A 175 -12.74 -8.97 0.38
C GLU A 175 -12.25 -7.54 0.69
N ALA A 176 -12.00 -7.22 1.97
CA ALA A 176 -11.46 -5.91 2.33
C ALA A 176 -10.03 -5.71 1.81
N HIS A 177 -9.18 -6.75 1.84
CA HIS A 177 -7.83 -6.66 1.31
C HIS A 177 -7.84 -6.32 -0.19
N GLU A 178 -8.58 -7.08 -0.99
CA GLU A 178 -8.67 -6.89 -2.45
C GLU A 178 -9.22 -5.50 -2.83
N LYS A 179 -10.20 -4.99 -2.08
CA LYS A 179 -10.85 -3.68 -2.35
C LYS A 179 -10.06 -2.48 -1.83
N THR A 180 -9.07 -2.69 -0.96
CA THR A 180 -8.27 -1.60 -0.37
C THR A 180 -6.81 -1.59 -0.83
N TYR A 181 -6.45 -2.51 -1.73
CA TYR A 181 -5.12 -2.58 -2.33
C TYR A 181 -4.95 -1.54 -3.44
N ILE A 182 -4.43 -0.36 -3.10
CA ILE A 182 -4.22 0.72 -4.08
C ILE A 182 -2.77 0.87 -4.59
N SER A 183 -1.77 0.54 -3.78
CA SER A 183 -0.36 0.79 -4.12
C SER A 183 0.60 -0.03 -3.25
N MET A 184 1.86 -0.08 -3.70
CA MET A 184 2.95 -0.88 -3.15
C MET A 184 2.64 -2.39 -3.24
N TYR A 185 3.66 -3.23 -3.13
CA TYR A 185 3.43 -4.64 -2.90
C TYR A 185 2.79 -4.81 -1.52
N ARG A 186 1.64 -5.46 -1.48
CA ARG A 186 0.84 -5.66 -0.28
C ARG A 186 0.35 -7.09 -0.26
N GLU A 187 0.57 -7.72 0.87
CA GLU A 187 -0.08 -8.95 1.24
C GLU A 187 -1.16 -8.65 2.28
N LYS A 188 -1.95 -9.67 2.61
CA LYS A 188 -2.99 -9.56 3.63
C LYS A 188 -2.47 -8.99 4.96
N ASN A 189 -1.24 -9.37 5.32
CA ASN A 189 -0.65 -9.11 6.62
C ASN A 189 0.43 -8.03 6.63
N TYR A 190 0.93 -7.60 5.47
CA TYR A 190 2.01 -6.61 5.40
C TYR A 190 2.03 -5.88 4.06
N TYR A 191 2.81 -4.81 3.98
CA TYR A 191 3.18 -4.20 2.71
C TYR A 191 4.66 -3.83 2.71
N ILE A 192 5.22 -3.73 1.51
CA ILE A 192 6.62 -3.38 1.29
C ILE A 192 6.66 -1.91 0.87
N SER A 193 7.11 -1.07 1.79
CA SER A 193 7.37 0.34 1.53
C SER A 193 8.76 0.50 0.93
N MET A 194 8.83 0.82 -0.36
CA MET A 194 10.08 1.05 -1.07
C MET A 194 9.91 2.20 -2.04
N SER A 195 10.80 3.19 -1.97
CA SER A 195 10.85 4.27 -2.96
C SER A 195 11.52 3.78 -4.23
N SER A 196 10.86 3.99 -5.38
CA SER A 196 11.48 3.73 -6.69
C SER A 196 12.72 4.61 -6.94
N LEU A 197 12.82 5.76 -6.27
CA LEU A 197 13.99 6.63 -6.32
C LEU A 197 15.21 6.04 -5.60
N SER A 198 15.01 5.07 -4.70
CA SER A 198 16.11 4.38 -4.00
C SER A 198 16.68 3.22 -4.82
N VAL A 199 15.96 2.77 -5.86
CA VAL A 199 16.37 1.65 -6.74
C VAL A 199 16.08 1.96 -8.21
N PRO A 200 16.54 3.12 -8.75
CA PRO A 200 16.18 3.56 -10.09
C PRO A 200 16.60 2.56 -11.18
N SER A 201 17.74 1.88 -11.00
CA SER A 201 18.22 0.86 -11.94
C SER A 201 17.27 -0.34 -12.06
N VAL A 202 16.60 -0.75 -10.97
CA VAL A 202 15.61 -1.84 -10.98
C VAL A 202 14.36 -1.41 -11.76
N LEU A 203 13.92 -0.15 -11.57
CA LEU A 203 12.79 0.39 -12.32
C LEU A 203 13.12 0.52 -13.82
N ASP A 204 14.30 1.04 -14.15
CA ASP A 204 14.73 1.20 -15.55
C ASP A 204 14.86 -0.17 -16.23
N PHE A 205 15.42 -1.16 -15.55
CA PHE A 205 15.45 -2.55 -16.02
C PHE A 205 14.03 -3.06 -16.35
N TYR A 206 13.05 -2.83 -15.47
CA TYR A 206 11.68 -3.23 -15.74
C TYR A 206 11.09 -2.52 -16.97
N LYS A 207 11.32 -1.21 -17.12
CA LYS A 207 10.82 -0.41 -18.24
C LYS A 207 11.42 -0.81 -19.60
N GLU A 208 12.65 -1.30 -19.60
CA GLU A 208 13.38 -1.70 -20.81
C GLU A 208 13.14 -3.17 -21.18
N THR A 209 12.62 -3.98 -20.25
CA THR A 209 12.43 -5.42 -20.45
C THR A 209 11.12 -5.72 -21.18
N ASN A 210 11.21 -6.39 -22.33
CA ASN A 210 10.07 -6.92 -23.09
C ASN A 210 9.94 -8.46 -22.97
N GLU A 211 10.79 -9.09 -22.16
CA GLU A 211 10.89 -10.54 -21.99
C GLU A 211 10.46 -10.97 -20.58
N VAL A 212 10.51 -12.28 -20.30
CA VAL A 212 10.21 -12.81 -18.97
C VAL A 212 11.31 -12.40 -18.00
N ILE A 213 10.93 -11.79 -16.88
CA ILE A 213 11.88 -11.34 -15.85
C ILE A 213 12.25 -12.52 -14.93
N SER A 214 13.54 -12.80 -14.78
CA SER A 214 14.06 -13.82 -13.85
C SER A 214 14.11 -13.28 -12.41
N LYS A 215 13.74 -14.15 -11.45
CA LYS A 215 13.86 -13.85 -10.01
C LYS A 215 15.31 -13.60 -9.60
N GLU A 216 16.23 -14.41 -10.12
CA GLU A 216 17.67 -14.37 -9.82
C GLU A 216 18.33 -13.09 -10.36
N GLU A 217 17.94 -12.63 -11.56
CA GLU A 217 18.43 -11.38 -12.12
C GLU A 217 18.01 -10.18 -11.27
N VAL A 218 16.72 -10.09 -10.93
CA VAL A 218 16.17 -9.04 -10.06
C VAL A 218 16.82 -9.08 -8.68
N ARG A 219 16.98 -10.29 -8.11
CA ARG A 219 17.67 -10.48 -6.82
C ARG A 219 19.09 -9.94 -6.85
N THR A 220 19.86 -10.30 -7.87
CA THR A 220 21.25 -9.84 -8.05
C THR A 220 21.33 -8.31 -8.10
N MET A 221 20.37 -7.65 -8.76
CA MET A 221 20.31 -6.19 -8.78
C MET A 221 20.08 -5.60 -7.39
N PHE A 222 19.13 -6.14 -6.62
CA PHE A 222 18.91 -5.69 -5.24
C PHE A 222 20.12 -5.94 -4.35
N GLU A 223 20.74 -7.12 -4.42
CA GLU A 223 21.93 -7.47 -3.64
C GLU A 223 23.10 -6.52 -3.95
N LEU A 224 23.29 -6.15 -5.23
CA LEU A 224 24.30 -5.19 -5.64
C LEU A 224 24.04 -3.81 -5.03
N ILE A 225 22.81 -3.29 -5.14
CA ILE A 225 22.47 -1.97 -4.59
C ILE A 225 22.62 -1.96 -3.07
N GLU A 226 22.10 -2.98 -2.38
CA GLU A 226 22.19 -3.14 -0.92
C GLU A 226 23.63 -3.33 -0.42
N SER A 227 24.57 -3.71 -1.30
CA SER A 227 25.99 -3.80 -0.97
C SER A 227 26.72 -2.46 -1.10
N SER A 228 26.20 -1.55 -1.94
CA SER A 228 26.84 -0.26 -2.24
C SER A 228 26.25 0.90 -1.45
N GLU A 229 24.95 0.89 -1.15
CA GLU A 229 24.22 2.03 -0.59
C GLU A 229 23.10 1.57 0.36
N GLU A 230 22.70 2.45 1.26
CA GLU A 230 21.55 2.21 2.13
C GLU A 230 20.24 2.49 1.36
N ILE A 231 19.41 1.47 1.22
CA ILE A 231 18.10 1.59 0.57
C ILE A 231 17.04 1.88 1.64
N SER A 232 16.28 2.96 1.45
CA SER A 232 15.09 3.22 2.27
C SER A 232 13.99 2.22 1.93
N LYS A 233 13.93 1.16 2.74
CA LYS A 233 12.99 0.04 2.57
C LYS A 233 12.42 -0.39 3.92
N GLY A 234 11.12 -0.60 3.97
CA GLY A 234 10.40 -1.03 5.15
C GLY A 234 9.41 -2.16 4.84
N ILE A 235 9.38 -3.18 5.68
CA ILE A 235 8.33 -4.19 5.68
C ILE A 235 7.40 -3.86 6.85
N VAL A 236 6.18 -3.46 6.53
CA VAL A 236 5.21 -2.99 7.52
C VAL A 236 4.12 -4.02 7.68
N ILE A 237 4.16 -4.73 8.79
CA ILE A 237 3.17 -5.72 9.22
C ILE A 237 1.96 -4.98 9.79
N ARG A 238 0.76 -5.36 9.37
CA ARG A 238 -0.51 -4.84 9.88
C ARG A 238 -1.31 -5.97 10.51
N LEU A 239 -1.62 -5.80 11.79
CA LEU A 239 -2.42 -6.74 12.57
C LEU A 239 -3.48 -5.95 13.33
N TYR A 240 -4.63 -6.55 13.54
CA TYR A 240 -5.77 -5.96 14.25
C TYR A 240 -6.06 -6.79 15.49
N MET A 241 -6.57 -6.16 16.54
CA MET A 241 -7.07 -6.91 17.69
C MET A 241 -8.22 -7.84 17.27
N LYS A 242 -8.23 -9.07 17.79
CA LYS A 242 -9.21 -10.09 17.41
C LYS A 242 -10.61 -9.81 17.93
N GLU A 243 -10.72 -9.31 19.16
CA GLU A 243 -12.01 -9.15 19.84
C GLU A 243 -12.66 -7.80 19.51
N ALA A 244 -13.95 -7.82 19.20
CA ALA A 244 -14.70 -6.61 18.83
C ALA A 244 -14.67 -5.53 19.93
N GLY A 245 -14.56 -4.25 19.54
CA GLY A 245 -14.52 -3.13 20.47
C GLY A 245 -13.24 -3.03 21.30
N THR A 246 -12.18 -3.76 20.95
CA THR A 246 -10.90 -3.70 21.68
C THR A 246 -9.90 -2.76 21.02
N HIS A 247 -9.30 -1.91 21.86
CA HIS A 247 -8.18 -1.03 21.49
C HIS A 247 -6.88 -1.82 21.35
N SER A 248 -5.91 -1.27 20.62
CA SER A 248 -4.58 -1.88 20.57
C SER A 248 -3.94 -1.98 21.97
N ASP A 249 -3.19 -3.06 22.20
CA ASP A 249 -2.54 -3.34 23.48
C ASP A 249 -1.02 -3.22 23.34
N LYS A 250 -0.42 -2.26 24.08
CA LYS A 250 1.03 -2.04 24.07
C LYS A 250 1.84 -3.23 24.57
N LYS A 251 1.35 -3.95 25.59
CA LYS A 251 2.01 -5.15 26.09
C LYS A 251 1.96 -6.25 25.04
N LEU A 252 0.83 -6.38 24.35
CA LEU A 252 0.68 -7.31 23.24
C LEU A 252 1.63 -6.95 22.08
N LEU A 253 1.69 -5.68 21.68
CA LEU A 253 2.60 -5.20 20.65
C LEU A 253 4.07 -5.51 21.01
N ASN A 254 4.49 -5.24 22.24
CA ASN A 254 5.85 -5.58 22.68
C ASN A 254 6.11 -7.09 22.60
N ASN A 255 5.15 -7.93 22.97
CA ASN A 255 5.31 -9.38 22.84
C ASN A 255 5.41 -9.83 21.37
N LEU A 256 4.63 -9.23 20.48
CA LEU A 256 4.71 -9.48 19.04
C LEU A 256 6.09 -9.13 18.49
N ILE A 257 6.63 -7.97 18.88
CA ILE A 257 7.97 -7.53 18.47
C ILE A 257 9.04 -8.44 19.05
N ASP A 258 8.95 -8.82 20.33
CA ASP A 258 9.91 -9.70 20.96
C ASP A 258 9.97 -11.06 20.25
N ASP A 259 8.84 -11.61 19.84
CA ASP A 259 8.81 -12.87 19.09
C ASP A 259 9.24 -12.71 17.64
N MET A 260 8.85 -11.61 16.99
CA MET A 260 9.27 -11.34 15.61
C MET A 260 10.78 -11.06 15.54
N SER A 261 11.36 -10.36 16.53
CA SER A 261 12.79 -10.05 16.58
C SER A 261 13.69 -11.28 16.77
N LYS A 262 13.14 -12.41 17.24
CA LYS A 262 13.84 -13.69 17.34
C LYS A 262 13.82 -14.47 16.01
N PHE A 263 12.97 -14.06 15.06
CA PHE A 263 12.96 -14.64 13.74
C PHE A 263 14.19 -14.13 12.98
N SER A 264 14.99 -15.05 12.43
CA SER A 264 16.12 -14.68 11.60
C SER A 264 15.59 -14.16 10.27
N PHE A 265 15.46 -12.84 10.16
CA PHE A 265 15.04 -12.24 8.91
C PHE A 265 16.17 -12.34 7.89
N LEU A 266 15.89 -13.03 6.80
CA LEU A 266 16.77 -13.09 5.63
C LEU A 266 16.61 -11.84 4.74
N LEU A 267 15.53 -11.07 4.92
CA LEU A 267 15.24 -9.84 4.20
C LEU A 267 15.86 -8.64 4.95
N LYS A 268 16.72 -7.87 4.27
CA LYS A 268 17.24 -6.61 4.82
C LYS A 268 16.16 -5.53 4.86
N GLY A 269 16.27 -4.56 5.76
CA GLY A 269 15.39 -3.39 5.82
C GLY A 269 14.83 -3.14 7.22
N SER A 270 14.04 -2.06 7.34
CA SER A 270 13.32 -1.76 8.57
C SER A 270 12.05 -2.60 8.67
N TYR A 271 11.69 -3.02 9.88
CA TYR A 271 10.43 -3.71 10.14
C TYR A 271 9.55 -2.84 11.02
N THR A 272 8.26 -2.85 10.74
CA THR A 272 7.27 -2.16 11.58
C THR A 272 6.12 -3.09 11.85
N ILE A 273 5.67 -3.20 13.10
CA ILE A 273 4.36 -3.79 13.41
C ILE A 273 3.41 -2.65 13.76
N ASN A 274 2.36 -2.52 12.97
CA ASN A 274 1.18 -1.72 13.27
C ASN A 274 0.15 -2.65 13.91
N LEU A 275 -0.06 -2.51 15.22
CA LEU A 275 -1.15 -3.15 15.94
C LEU A 275 -2.31 -2.17 16.05
N MET A 276 -3.40 -2.52 15.38
CA MET A 276 -4.58 -1.67 15.21
C MET A 276 -5.70 -2.16 16.13
N SER A 277 -6.60 -1.26 16.53
CA SER A 277 -7.83 -1.69 17.22
C SER A 277 -8.67 -2.61 16.33
N ASN A 278 -9.60 -3.35 16.92
CA ASN A 278 -10.53 -4.16 16.13
C ASN A 278 -11.48 -3.29 15.31
N ASP A 279 -11.91 -2.19 15.90
CA ASP A 279 -12.84 -1.24 15.33
C ASP A 279 -12.11 -0.37 14.30
N VAL A 280 -12.52 -0.46 13.04
CA VAL A 280 -11.92 0.26 11.91
C VAL A 280 -12.83 1.33 11.37
N LEU A 281 -12.24 2.44 10.95
CA LEU A 281 -12.90 3.52 10.23
C LEU A 281 -13.16 3.06 8.78
N LYS A 282 -14.42 3.00 8.35
CA LYS A 282 -14.77 2.58 6.98
C LYS A 282 -14.01 3.36 5.90
N LYS A 283 -13.82 4.67 6.10
CA LYS A 283 -13.17 5.57 5.13
C LYS A 283 -11.72 5.21 4.80
N SER A 284 -11.04 4.51 5.71
CA SER A 284 -9.60 4.26 5.61
C SER A 284 -9.22 2.80 5.81
N GLY A 285 -10.10 1.99 6.41
CA GLY A 285 -9.77 0.65 6.90
C GLY A 285 -8.73 0.65 8.03
N HIS A 286 -8.42 1.83 8.60
CA HIS A 286 -7.52 1.97 9.74
C HIS A 286 -8.27 1.86 11.06
N GLY A 287 -7.58 1.52 12.15
CA GLY A 287 -8.16 1.59 13.48
C GLY A 287 -8.59 3.03 13.81
N VAL A 288 -9.45 3.18 14.80
CA VAL A 288 -9.92 4.51 15.23
C VAL A 288 -8.74 5.40 15.61
N GLU A 289 -8.74 6.67 15.17
CA GLU A 289 -7.61 7.59 15.34
C GLU A 289 -7.14 7.67 16.81
N ASN A 290 -5.81 7.61 17.00
CA ASN A 290 -5.11 7.57 18.31
C ASN A 290 -5.21 6.24 19.08
N GLU A 291 -5.74 5.19 18.47
CA GLU A 291 -5.79 3.85 19.06
C GLU A 291 -4.81 2.86 18.43
N ASP A 292 -4.17 3.21 17.32
CA ASP A 292 -3.17 2.36 16.67
C ASP A 292 -1.79 2.55 17.32
N LEU A 293 -1.07 1.44 17.50
CA LEU A 293 0.30 1.44 18.00
C LEU A 293 1.25 0.94 16.92
N SER A 294 2.29 1.72 16.66
CA SER A 294 3.34 1.41 15.70
C SER A 294 4.69 1.44 16.37
N ILE A 295 5.49 0.39 16.17
CA ILE A 295 6.90 0.38 16.60
C ILE A 295 7.75 -0.13 15.44
N ILE A 296 8.78 0.65 15.12
CA ILE A 296 9.85 0.27 14.21
C ILE A 296 10.86 -0.56 15.00
N PHE A 297 11.29 -1.67 14.42
CA PHE A 297 12.37 -2.49 14.94
C PHE A 297 13.27 -2.96 13.79
N GLU A 298 14.53 -3.19 14.11
CA GLU A 298 15.51 -3.70 13.16
C GLU A 298 15.83 -5.15 13.51
N ASN A 299 16.14 -5.94 12.48
CA ASN A 299 16.72 -7.25 12.73
C ASN A 299 18.07 -7.04 13.41
N LYS A 300 18.26 -7.63 14.59
CA LYS A 300 19.58 -7.69 15.20
C LYS A 300 20.34 -8.77 14.45
N GLU A 301 21.24 -8.39 13.55
CA GLU A 301 22.24 -9.33 13.07
C GLU A 301 22.99 -9.88 14.30
N GLU A 302 22.82 -11.18 14.58
CA GLU A 302 23.74 -11.88 15.48
C GLU A 302 25.11 -11.86 14.80
N LYS A 303 26.02 -11.03 15.35
CA LYS A 303 27.44 -11.03 15.00
C LYS A 303 28.17 -12.24 15.56
#